data_AF-A0A946QNV9-F1
#
_entry.id   AF-A0A946QNV9-F1
#
_cell.length_a   1.000
_cell.length_b   1.000
_cell.length_c   1.000
_cell.angle_alpha   90.00
_cell.angle_beta   90.00
_cell.angle_gamma   90.00
#
_symmetry.space_group_name_H-M   'P 1'
#
loop_
_entity.id
_entity.type
_entity.pdbx_description
1 polymer ?
#
loop_
_entity_poly.entity_id
_entity_poly.type
_entity_poly.pdbx_seq_one_letter_code
_entity_poly.pdbx_strand_id
1 'polypeptide(L)' 'MSNFNFLHNEFPEIWKEAVEAEKYAIVAPKYCVVLCRSAMEKTVHWLYANDEDLEEPYDTKISSLIHE' A
#
# COMPACT_ATOMS: atom_id res chain seq x y z
N MET A 1 -10.32 -3.04 -17.15
CA MET A 1 -9.72 -4.15 -16.40
C MET A 1 -8.40 -3.62 -15.86
N SER A 2 -8.18 -3.66 -14.54
CA SER A 2 -6.97 -3.10 -13.92
C SER A 2 -5.91 -4.18 -13.75
N ASN A 3 -4.63 -3.81 -13.81
CA ASN A 3 -3.52 -4.71 -13.45
C ASN A 3 -3.60 -5.20 -12.00
N PHE A 4 -4.33 -4.49 -11.14
CA PHE A 4 -4.43 -4.80 -9.71
C PHE A 4 -5.66 -5.60 -9.31
N ASN A 5 -6.49 -6.06 -10.26
CA ASN A 5 -7.73 -6.78 -9.96
C ASN A 5 -7.59 -8.01 -9.07
N PHE A 6 -6.40 -8.64 -9.01
CA PHE A 6 -6.12 -9.77 -8.12
C PHE A 6 -6.23 -9.41 -6.63
N LEU A 7 -6.04 -8.14 -6.27
CA LEU A 7 -6.15 -7.64 -4.89
C LEU A 7 -7.60 -7.43 -4.43
N HIS A 8 -8.58 -7.43 -5.35
CA HIS A 8 -9.92 -6.91 -5.06
C HIS A 8 -10.65 -7.67 -3.95
N ASN A 9 -10.51 -9.00 -3.90
CA ASN A 9 -11.24 -9.83 -2.94
C ASN A 9 -10.56 -9.88 -1.56
N GLU A 10 -9.24 -9.98 -1.52
CA GLU A 10 -8.48 -10.17 -0.28
C GLU A 10 -8.07 -8.83 0.35
N PHE A 11 -7.82 -7.81 -0.46
CA PHE A 11 -7.26 -6.53 -0.02
C PHE A 11 -8.00 -5.33 -0.65
N PRO A 12 -9.32 -5.17 -0.41
CA PRO A 12 -10.14 -4.16 -1.09
C PRO A 12 -9.63 -2.71 -0.88
N GLU A 13 -9.09 -2.40 0.30
CA GLU A 13 -8.55 -1.08 0.62
C GLU A 13 -7.22 -0.78 -0.05
N ILE A 14 -6.40 -1.81 -0.34
CA ILE A 14 -5.14 -1.68 -1.07
C ILE A 14 -5.44 -1.63 -2.58
N TRP A 15 -6.37 -2.47 -3.03
CA TRP A 15 -6.88 -2.50 -4.40
C TRP A 15 -7.38 -1.13 -4.85
N LYS A 16 -8.19 -0.46 -4.03
CA LYS A 16 -8.74 0.87 -4.35
C LYS A 16 -7.64 1.89 -4.63
N GLU A 17 -6.61 1.95 -3.78
CA GLU A 17 -5.48 2.87 -3.94
C GLU A 17 -4.65 2.53 -5.19
N ALA A 18 -4.38 1.24 -5.41
CA ALA A 18 -3.58 0.76 -6.55
C ALA A 18 -4.27 1.00 -7.91
N VAL A 19 -5.57 0.73 -7.99
CA VAL A 19 -6.38 1.02 -9.20
C VAL A 19 -6.43 2.51 -9.48
N GLU A 20 -6.52 3.34 -8.44
CA GLU A 20 -6.53 4.79 -8.62
C GLU A 20 -5.15 5.29 -9.08
N ALA A 21 -4.06 4.78 -8.47
CA ALA A 21 -2.69 5.10 -8.89
C ALA A 21 -2.45 4.76 -10.37
N GLU A 22 -2.91 3.59 -10.82
CA GLU A 22 -2.82 3.15 -12.21
C GLU A 22 -3.42 4.17 -13.19
N LYS A 23 -4.59 4.74 -12.86
CA LYS A 23 -5.26 5.73 -13.72
C LYS A 23 -4.44 7.01 -13.87
N TYR A 24 -3.73 7.43 -12.83
CA TYR A 24 -3.00 8.70 -12.81
C TYR A 24 -1.51 8.57 -13.15
N ALA A 25 -1.02 7.37 -13.46
CA ALA A 25 0.39 7.10 -13.70
C ALA A 25 1.02 8.01 -14.76
N ILE A 26 0.28 8.33 -15.84
CA ILE A 26 0.76 9.20 -16.92
C ILE A 26 0.26 10.64 -16.75
N VAL A 27 -1.02 10.82 -16.38
CA VAL A 27 -1.68 12.13 -16.43
C VAL A 27 -1.44 13.01 -15.21
N ALA A 28 -1.14 12.42 -14.04
CA ALA A 28 -0.83 13.16 -12.82
C ALA A 28 0.21 12.40 -11.95
N PRO A 29 1.49 12.32 -12.38
CA PRO A 29 2.50 11.49 -11.70
C PRO A 29 2.72 11.84 -10.21
N LYS A 30 2.61 13.13 -9.85
CA LYS A 30 2.71 13.57 -8.45
C LYS A 30 1.56 13.05 -7.58
N TYR A 31 0.37 12.92 -8.15
CA TYR A 31 -0.77 12.35 -7.43
C TYR A 31 -0.68 10.82 -7.39
N CYS A 32 -0.27 10.20 -8.50
CA CYS A 32 0.02 8.77 -8.58
C CYS A 32 0.98 8.33 -7.46
N VAL A 33 2.11 9.03 -7.27
CA VAL A 33 3.09 8.62 -6.24
C VAL A 33 2.52 8.69 -4.81
N VAL A 34 1.61 9.62 -4.54
CA VAL A 34 0.93 9.72 -3.24
C VAL A 34 0.01 8.51 -3.02
N LEU A 35 -0.73 8.10 -4.06
CA LEU A 35 -1.56 6.90 -4.02
C LEU A 35 -0.73 5.62 -3.89
N CYS A 36 0.41 5.52 -4.60
CA CYS A 36 1.35 4.40 -4.43
C CYS A 36 1.87 4.31 -3.00
N ARG A 37 2.23 5.46 -2.39
CA ARG A 37 2.64 5.50 -0.98
C ARG A 37 1.52 5.07 -0.04
N SER A 38 0.30 5.56 -0.27
CA SER A 38 -0.90 5.17 0.51
C SER A 38 -1.14 3.65 0.43
N ALA A 39 -1.09 3.07 -0.77
CA ALA A 39 -1.22 1.64 -0.98
C ALA A 39 -0.13 0.86 -0.22
N MET A 40 1.14 1.27 -0.35
CA MET A 40 2.28 0.65 0.33
C MET A 40 2.15 0.71 1.85
N GLU A 41 1.76 1.86 2.39
CA GLU A 41 1.59 2.07 3.84
C GLU A 41 0.51 1.15 4.39
N LYS A 42 -0.65 1.04 3.72
CA LYS A 42 -1.70 0.08 4.08
C LYS A 42 -1.20 -1.37 4.04
N THR A 43 -0.44 -1.75 3.00
CA THR A 43 0.13 -3.10 2.88
C THR A 43 1.06 -3.42 4.04
N VAL A 44 1.98 -2.51 4.36
CA VAL A 44 2.97 -2.72 5.43
C VAL A 44 2.27 -2.82 6.78
N HIS A 45 1.33 -1.93 7.10
CA HIS A 45 0.55 -2.05 8.33
C HIS A 45 -0.25 -3.35 8.41
N TRP A 46 -0.80 -3.82 7.29
CA TRP A 46 -1.47 -5.12 7.26
C TRP A 46 -0.50 -6.26 7.57
N LEU A 47 0.72 -6.24 7.02
CA LEU A 47 1.76 -7.24 7.32
C LEU A 47 2.08 -7.27 8.82
N TYR A 48 2.41 -6.13 9.42
CA TYR A 48 2.69 -6.06 10.86
C TYR A 48 1.51 -6.51 11.75
N ALA A 49 0.28 -6.40 11.26
CA ALA A 49 -0.90 -6.83 12.01
C ALA A 49 -1.24 -8.32 11.85
N ASN A 50 -0.69 -9.01 10.84
CA ASN A 50 -1.11 -10.37 10.46
C ASN A 50 0.06 -11.36 10.33
N ASP A 51 1.30 -10.89 10.31
CA ASP A 51 2.50 -11.71 10.26
C ASP A 51 3.11 -11.79 11.67
N GLU A 52 3.13 -13.00 12.24
CA GLU A 52 3.61 -13.24 13.62
C GLU A 52 5.13 -13.07 13.74
N ASP A 53 5.86 -13.13 12.63
CA ASP A 53 7.32 -12.93 12.60
C ASP A 53 7.71 -11.44 12.63
N LEU A 54 6.74 -10.52 12.48
CA LEU A 54 6.98 -9.07 12.52
C LEU A 54 6.63 -8.48 13.89
N GLU A 55 7.63 -7.95 14.59
CA GLU A 55 7.42 -7.20 15.84
C GLU A 55 7.22 -5.71 15.57
N GLU A 56 6.10 -5.14 16.04
CA GLU A 56 5.83 -3.72 15.84
C GLU A 56 6.89 -2.83 16.57
N PRO A 57 7.63 -1.98 15.83
CA PRO A 57 8.66 -1.14 16.43
C PRO A 57 8.04 0.02 17.23
N TYR A 58 8.86 0.67 18.05
CA TYR A 58 8.43 1.84 18.83
C TYR A 58 7.88 2.99 17.94
N ASP A 59 8.46 3.20 16.75
CA ASP A 59 7.97 4.19 15.79
C ASP A 59 7.26 3.48 14.64
N THR A 60 5.94 3.65 14.55
CA THR A 60 5.07 3.00 13.57
C THR A 60 4.95 3.77 12.25
N LYS A 61 5.79 4.79 12.04
CA LYS A 61 5.87 5.45 10.74
C LYS A 61 6.37 4.48 9.69
N ILE A 62 5.82 4.61 8.48
CA ILE A 62 6.22 3.79 7.32
C ILE A 62 7.73 3.78 7.06
N SER A 63 8.46 4.88 7.34
CA SER A 63 9.92 4.92 7.19
C SER A 63 10.64 3.94 8.10
N SER A 64 10.10 3.70 9.29
CA SER A 64 10.66 2.81 10.30
C SER A 64 10.25 1.37 9.98
N LEU A 65 8.97 1.14 9.66
CA LEU A 65 8.42 -0.18 9.33
C LEU A 65 9.04 -0.85 8.10
N ILE A 66 9.67 -0.11 7.18
CA ILE A 66 10.32 -0.69 5.98
C ILE A 66 11.82 -0.93 6.15
N HIS A 67 12.42 -0.55 7.29
CA HIS A 67 13.86 -0.66 7.54
C HIS A 67 14.25 -1.81 8.47
N GLU A 68 13.27 -2.45 9.11
CA GLU A 68 13.47 -3.69 9.89
C GLU A 68 13.62 -4.90 8.95
#